data_AF-A0A1B6G8Q8-F1
#
_entry.id   AF-A0A1B6G8Q8-F1
#
_cell.length_a   1.000
_cell.length_b   1.000
_cell.length_c   1.000
_cell.angle_alpha   90.00
_cell.angle_beta   90.00
_cell.angle_gamma   90.00
#
_symmetry.space_group_name_H-M   'P 1'
#
loop_
_entity.id
_entity.type
_entity.pdbx_description
1 polymer ?
#
loop_
_entity_poly.entity_id
_entity_poly.type
_entity_poly.pdbx_seq_one_letter_code
_entity_poly.pdbx_strand_id
1 'polypeptide(L)'
;IDDLMKLSPEAILLRWVNHHLERAGVHRRCSNFQTDIADSEIYSYLLKQIAPADVQVDMDALREHDLLKRAEIMLQQAAKLKCRSFVTAQDVVNGVYKLNVAFVANLFNNHPGLDQPINMTENFEPI
;
A
#
# COMPACT_ATOMS: atom_id res chain seq x y z
N ILE A 1 -30.69 -2.03 -0.69
CA ILE A 1 -30.11 -1.79 -2.03
C ILE A 1 -29.84 -0.29 -2.28
N ASP A 2 -29.94 0.56 -1.24
CA ASP A 2 -29.89 2.02 -1.38
C ASP A 2 -28.94 2.71 -0.39
N ASP A 3 -27.79 2.09 -0.12
CA ASP A 3 -26.63 2.82 0.40
C ASP A 3 -25.39 2.33 -0.32
N LEU A 4 -25.45 2.62 -1.62
CA LEU A 4 -24.36 2.75 -2.57
C LEU A 4 -23.42 3.86 -2.05
N MET A 5 -22.81 3.67 -0.88
CA MET A 5 -21.79 4.55 -0.37
C MET A 5 -20.67 4.54 -1.42
N LYS A 6 -20.59 5.61 -2.21
CA LYS A 6 -19.34 5.96 -2.88
C LYS A 6 -18.33 6.10 -1.76
N LEU A 7 -17.56 5.05 -1.53
CA LEU A 7 -16.47 5.08 -0.56
C LEU A 7 -15.64 6.33 -0.85
N SER A 8 -15.29 7.07 0.19
CA SER A 8 -14.37 8.19 0.01
C SER A 8 -13.06 7.66 -0.59
N PRO A 9 -12.30 8.49 -1.34
CA PRO A 9 -11.01 8.07 -1.88
C PRO A 9 -10.11 7.44 -0.82
N GLU A 10 -10.10 7.99 0.40
CA GLU A 10 -9.33 7.43 1.52
C GLU A 10 -9.84 6.05 1.95
N ALA A 11 -11.15 5.83 2.06
CA ALA A 11 -11.70 4.54 2.43
C ALA A 11 -11.36 3.44 1.40
N ILE A 12 -11.28 3.80 0.12
CA ILE A 12 -10.79 2.90 -0.95
C ILE A 12 -9.33 2.53 -0.70
N LEU A 13 -8.47 3.50 -0.40
CA LEU A 13 -7.06 3.25 -0.11
C LEU A 13 -6.87 2.39 1.14
N LEU A 14 -7.61 2.67 2.23
CA LEU A 14 -7.56 1.86 3.45
C LEU A 14 -7.96 0.41 3.17
N ARG A 15 -9.04 0.20 2.41
CA ARG A 15 -9.47 -1.15 2.02
C ARG A 15 -8.42 -1.85 1.17
N TRP A 16 -7.81 -1.14 0.23
CA TRP A 16 -6.75 -1.67 -0.62
C TRP A 16 -5.50 -2.07 0.17
N VAL A 17 -5.03 -1.21 1.08
CA VAL A 17 -3.90 -1.54 1.97
C VAL A 17 -4.20 -2.78 2.78
N ASN A 18 -5.37 -2.84 3.43
CA ASN A 18 -5.74 -3.98 4.27
C ASN A 18 -5.91 -5.29 3.48
N HIS A 19 -6.41 -5.23 2.25
CA HIS A 19 -6.48 -6.39 1.37
C HIS A 19 -5.10 -7.01 1.13
N HIS A 20 -4.09 -6.17 0.85
CA HIS A 20 -2.72 -6.63 0.63
C HIS A 20 -2.04 -7.11 1.92
N LEU A 21 -2.29 -6.45 3.06
CA LEU A 21 -1.80 -6.94 4.35
C LEU A 21 -2.37 -8.33 4.70
N GLU A 22 -3.66 -8.56 4.42
CA GLU A 22 -4.30 -9.86 4.61
C GLU A 22 -3.69 -10.94 3.71
N ARG A 23 -3.47 -10.66 2.43
CA ARG A 23 -2.79 -11.59 1.50
C ARG A 23 -1.34 -11.87 1.90
N ALA A 24 -0.68 -10.92 2.55
CA ALA A 24 0.66 -11.09 3.12
C ALA A 24 0.67 -11.84 4.47
N GLY A 25 -0.50 -12.24 5.00
CA GLY A 25 -0.61 -12.93 6.29
C GLY A 25 -0.34 -12.03 7.50
N VAL A 26 -0.38 -10.71 7.33
CA VAL A 26 -0.17 -9.74 8.41
C VAL A 26 -1.47 -9.58 9.19
N HIS A 27 -1.41 -9.64 10.54
CA HIS A 27 -2.59 -9.46 11.39
C HIS A 27 -2.96 -7.99 11.63
N ARG A 28 -1.96 -7.10 11.62
CA ARG A 28 -2.16 -5.66 11.81
C ARG A 28 -3.04 -5.09 10.69
N ARG A 29 -3.89 -4.12 11.03
CA ARG A 29 -4.78 -3.44 10.09
C ARG A 29 -4.51 -1.94 10.11
N CYS A 30 -4.62 -1.31 8.95
CA CYS A 30 -4.52 0.13 8.76
C CYS A 30 -5.91 0.74 8.88
N SER A 31 -6.11 1.62 9.85
CA SER A 31 -7.35 2.37 10.06
C SER A 31 -7.22 3.85 9.71
N ASN A 32 -5.99 4.36 9.62
CA ASN A 32 -5.69 5.76 9.30
C ASN A 32 -4.30 5.88 8.64
N PHE A 33 -4.06 6.96 7.90
CA PHE A 33 -2.76 7.28 7.29
C PHE A 33 -1.92 8.25 8.14
N GLN A 34 -2.00 8.11 9.46
CA GLN A 34 -1.24 8.90 10.44
C GLN A 34 -0.45 7.98 11.37
N THR A 35 -1.02 7.61 12.52
CA THR A 35 -0.32 6.84 13.54
C THR A 35 -0.07 5.40 13.11
N ASP A 36 -0.99 4.79 12.35
CA ASP A 36 -0.89 3.37 12.00
C ASP A 36 0.25 3.08 11.03
N ILE A 37 0.70 4.09 10.27
CA ILE A 37 1.75 3.95 9.26
C ILE A 37 3.10 4.54 9.71
N ALA A 38 3.13 5.24 10.85
CA ALA A 38 4.25 6.09 11.24
C ALA A 38 5.54 5.31 11.55
N ASP A 39 5.41 4.04 11.96
CA ASP A 39 6.54 3.14 12.22
C ASP A 39 7.04 2.39 10.98
N SER A 40 6.47 2.69 9.79
CA SER A 40 6.80 2.08 8.50
C SER A 40 6.60 0.57 8.39
N GLU A 41 5.98 -0.09 9.38
CA GLU A 41 5.75 -1.53 9.33
C GLU A 41 4.74 -1.89 8.23
N ILE A 42 3.57 -1.23 8.25
CA ILE A 42 2.51 -1.42 7.25
C ILE A 42 3.04 -1.15 5.85
N TYR A 43 3.82 -0.08 5.66
CA TYR A 43 4.41 0.23 4.37
C TYR A 43 5.38 -0.85 3.90
N SER A 44 6.22 -1.39 4.79
CA SER A 44 7.19 -2.42 4.40
C SER A 44 6.49 -3.67 3.87
N TYR A 45 5.46 -4.15 4.57
CA TYR A 45 4.67 -5.30 4.10
C TYR A 45 3.91 -5.00 2.81
N LEU A 46 3.29 -3.83 2.72
CA LEU A 46 2.55 -3.40 1.53
C LEU A 46 3.47 -3.37 0.30
N LEU A 47 4.64 -2.73 0.40
CA LEU A 47 5.60 -2.65 -0.69
C LEU A 47 6.07 -4.02 -1.13
N LYS A 48 6.34 -4.93 -0.18
CA LYS A 48 6.72 -6.31 -0.50
C LYS A 48 5.62 -7.06 -1.23
N GLN A 49 4.36 -6.84 -0.85
CA GLN A 49 3.20 -7.53 -1.41
C GLN A 49 2.86 -7.06 -2.83
N ILE A 50 2.97 -5.75 -3.09
CA ILE A 50 2.60 -5.17 -4.39
C ILE A 50 3.75 -5.18 -5.39
N ALA A 51 4.97 -5.49 -4.95
CA ALA A 51 6.14 -5.51 -5.81
C ALA A 51 6.01 -6.59 -6.90
N PRO A 52 6.29 -6.25 -8.17
CA PRO A 52 6.47 -7.25 -9.23
C PRO A 52 7.58 -8.24 -8.86
N ALA A 53 7.46 -9.48 -9.36
CA ALA A 53 8.37 -10.57 -9.01
C ALA A 53 9.84 -10.32 -9.41
N ASP A 54 10.07 -9.48 -10.43
CA ASP A 54 11.40 -9.06 -10.91
C ASP A 54 12.01 -7.90 -10.10
N VAL A 55 11.22 -7.22 -9.26
CA VAL A 55 11.69 -6.14 -8.40
C VAL A 55 12.00 -6.68 -7.01
N GLN A 56 13.28 -6.64 -6.62
CA GLN A 56 13.74 -7.11 -5.32
C GLN A 56 13.45 -6.08 -4.21
N VAL A 57 12.19 -6.02 -3.77
CA VAL A 57 11.81 -5.40 -2.50
C VAL A 57 12.09 -6.38 -1.36
N ASP A 58 12.81 -5.91 -0.35
CA ASP A 58 13.14 -6.64 0.87
C ASP A 58 12.40 -6.06 2.09
N MET A 59 12.61 -6.67 3.25
CA MET A 59 11.98 -6.28 4.53
C MET A 59 13.01 -5.76 5.54
N ASP A 60 14.19 -5.31 5.07
CA ASP A 60 15.30 -4.94 5.98
C ASP A 60 14.97 -3.77 6.90
N ALA A 61 14.04 -2.89 6.48
CA ALA A 61 13.52 -1.82 7.32
C ALA A 61 13.05 -2.33 8.69
N LEU A 62 12.43 -3.51 8.76
CA LEU A 62 11.88 -4.05 10.02
C LEU A 62 12.96 -4.44 11.05
N ARG A 63 14.23 -4.57 10.63
CA ARG A 63 15.36 -4.83 11.52
C ARG A 63 15.94 -3.58 12.14
N GLU A 64 15.63 -2.40 11.60
CA GLU A 64 16.11 -1.12 12.11
C GLU A 64 15.22 -0.66 13.27
N HIS A 65 15.82 -0.24 14.39
CA HIS A 65 15.11 0.20 15.58
C HIS A 65 14.78 1.70 15.55
N ASP A 66 15.63 2.52 14.90
CA ASP A 66 15.38 3.94 14.72
C ASP A 66 14.29 4.16 13.66
N LEU A 67 13.17 4.76 14.06
CA LEU A 67 12.01 4.91 13.17
C LEU A 67 12.31 5.80 11.95
N LEU A 68 13.19 6.79 12.08
CA LEU A 68 13.55 7.68 10.98
C LEU A 68 14.40 6.95 9.96
N LYS A 69 15.40 6.18 10.40
CA LYS A 69 16.21 5.32 9.52
C LYS A 69 15.36 4.22 8.89
N ARG A 70 14.48 3.60 9.66
CA ARG A 70 13.53 2.59 9.17
C ARG A 70 12.66 3.15 8.05
N ALA A 71 12.10 4.35 8.24
CA ALA A 71 11.30 5.02 7.23
C ALA A 71 12.13 5.34 5.97
N GLU A 72 13.39 5.75 6.11
CA GLU A 72 14.26 5.97 4.95
C GLU A 72 14.55 4.66 4.19
N ILE A 73 14.84 3.55 4.87
CA ILE A 73 15.03 2.24 4.24
C ILE A 73 13.74 1.83 3.51
N MET A 74 12.57 2.00 4.13
CA MET A 74 11.28 1.74 3.50
C MET A 74 11.07 2.59 2.23
N LEU A 75 11.40 3.89 2.26
CA LEU A 75 11.30 4.76 1.10
C LEU A 75 12.29 4.40 -0.01
N GLN A 76 13.45 3.84 0.32
CA GLN A 76 14.37 3.27 -0.67
C GLN A 76 13.76 2.05 -1.36
N GLN A 77 13.03 1.19 -0.64
CA GLN A 77 12.28 0.09 -1.25
C GLN A 77 11.18 0.60 -2.20
N ALA A 78 10.46 1.65 -1.80
CA ALA A 78 9.47 2.31 -2.67
C ALA A 78 10.11 2.94 -3.92
N ALA A 79 11.36 3.39 -3.84
CA ALA A 79 12.10 3.90 -5.00
C ALA A 79 12.38 2.80 -6.04
N LYS A 80 12.63 1.55 -5.62
CA LYS A 80 12.78 0.40 -6.53
C LYS A 80 11.53 0.18 -7.39
N LEU A 81 10.36 0.48 -6.84
CA LEU A 81 9.06 0.42 -7.52
C LEU A 81 8.74 1.68 -8.35
N LYS A 82 9.67 2.65 -8.40
CA LYS A 82 9.48 3.99 -8.98
C LYS A 82 8.32 4.77 -8.35
N CYS A 83 8.01 4.46 -7.10
CA CYS A 83 6.91 5.08 -6.37
C CYS A 83 7.37 5.99 -5.22
N ARG A 84 8.68 6.20 -5.04
CA ARG A 84 9.17 7.22 -4.10
C ARG A 84 8.66 8.58 -4.58
N SER A 85 7.67 9.10 -3.87
CA SER A 85 7.07 10.40 -4.12
C SER A 85 7.78 11.47 -3.26
N PHE A 86 7.13 12.62 -3.08
CA PHE A 86 7.64 13.75 -2.30
C PHE A 86 7.67 13.53 -0.78
N VAL A 87 7.12 12.42 -0.28
CA VAL A 87 7.12 12.11 1.16
C VAL A 87 8.55 11.82 1.65
N THR A 88 8.93 12.42 2.78
CA THR A 88 10.21 12.17 3.44
C THR A 88 10.05 11.20 4.61
N ALA A 89 11.16 10.63 5.09
CA ALA A 89 11.16 9.78 6.27
C ALA A 89 10.57 10.51 7.51
N GLN A 90 10.84 11.81 7.64
CA GLN A 90 10.30 12.63 8.72
C GLN A 90 8.78 12.78 8.63
N ASP A 91 8.23 12.93 7.42
CA ASP A 91 6.79 13.04 7.20
C ASP A 91 6.05 11.74 7.53
N VAL A 92 6.68 10.59 7.26
CA VAL A 92 6.16 9.27 7.64
C VAL A 92 6.12 9.16 9.16
N VAL A 93 7.26 9.36 9.84
CA VAL A 93 7.36 9.22 11.30
C VAL A 93 6.47 10.22 12.04
N ASN A 94 6.31 11.43 11.51
CA ASN A 94 5.41 12.42 12.09
C ASN A 94 3.93 12.18 11.75
N GLY A 95 3.61 11.16 10.93
CA GLY A 95 2.24 10.85 10.54
C GLY A 95 1.56 11.98 9.78
N VAL A 96 2.27 12.67 8.88
CA VAL A 96 1.74 13.79 8.10
C VAL A 96 0.68 13.28 7.12
N TYR A 97 -0.59 13.36 7.53
CA TYR A 97 -1.74 12.76 6.87
C TYR A 97 -1.76 12.97 5.35
N LYS A 98 -1.70 14.23 4.88
CA LYS A 98 -1.83 14.53 3.45
C LYS A 98 -0.73 13.90 2.60
N LEU A 99 0.50 13.86 3.12
CA LEU A 99 1.65 13.31 2.39
C LEU A 99 1.59 11.78 2.37
N ASN A 100 1.16 11.16 3.47
CA ASN A 100 0.94 9.72 3.54
C ASN A 100 -0.20 9.25 2.62
N VAL A 101 -1.34 9.95 2.61
CA VAL A 101 -2.45 9.67 1.69
C VAL A 101 -1.97 9.76 0.24
N ALA A 102 -1.24 10.81 -0.12
CA ALA A 102 -0.75 10.99 -1.48
C ALA A 102 0.28 9.91 -1.87
N PHE A 103 1.13 9.50 -0.93
CA PHE A 103 2.08 8.40 -1.15
C PHE A 103 1.36 7.07 -1.39
N VAL A 104 0.36 6.72 -0.56
CA VAL A 104 -0.45 5.51 -0.74
C VAL A 104 -1.23 5.55 -2.05
N ALA A 105 -1.81 6.71 -2.41
CA ALA A 105 -2.49 6.88 -3.69
C ALA A 105 -1.52 6.66 -4.88
N ASN A 106 -0.28 7.14 -4.77
CA ASN A 106 0.75 6.88 -5.78
C ASN A 106 1.07 5.38 -5.91
N LEU A 107 1.18 4.65 -4.79
CA LEU A 107 1.38 3.20 -4.81
C LEU A 107 0.20 2.49 -5.48
N PHE A 108 -1.03 2.81 -5.08
CA PHE A 108 -2.25 2.23 -5.64
C PHE A 108 -2.35 2.43 -7.16
N ASN A 109 -2.06 3.64 -7.64
CA ASN A 109 -2.17 3.96 -9.07
C ASN A 109 -1.14 3.24 -9.95
N ASN A 110 0.06 2.96 -9.42
CA ASN A 110 1.14 2.33 -10.17
C ASN A 110 1.17 0.80 -10.03
N HIS A 111 0.77 0.28 -8.86
CA HIS A 111 0.82 -1.14 -8.52
C HIS A 111 -0.47 -1.58 -7.82
N PRO A 112 -1.63 -1.58 -8.49
CA PRO A 112 -2.90 -1.90 -7.84
C PRO A 112 -2.94 -3.34 -7.32
N GLY A 113 -2.25 -4.29 -7.98
CA GLY A 113 -2.15 -5.69 -7.52
C GLY A 113 -3.50 -6.38 -7.30
N LEU A 114 -4.57 -5.85 -7.92
CA LEU A 114 -5.89 -6.45 -7.96
C LEU A 114 -5.93 -7.34 -9.19
N ASP A 115 -6.06 -8.65 -8.99
CA ASP A 115 -6.37 -9.58 -10.06
C ASP A 115 -7.55 -9.00 -10.85
N GLN A 116 -7.38 -8.78 -12.17
CA GLN A 116 -8.45 -8.20 -12.99
C GLN A 116 -9.73 -9.02 -12.77
N PRO A 117 -10.91 -8.38 -12.64
CA PRO A 117 -12.15 -9.14 -12.61
C PRO A 117 -12.17 -9.97 -13.90
N ILE A 118 -12.22 -11.29 -13.71
CA ILE A 118 -12.44 -12.25 -14.79
C ILE A 118 -13.66 -11.73 -15.54
N ASN A 119 -13.47 -11.22 -16.76
CA ASN A 119 -14.59 -10.89 -17.63
C ASN A 119 -15.32 -12.21 -17.85
N MET A 120 -16.43 -12.41 -17.14
CA MET A 120 -17.45 -13.38 -17.51
C MET A 120 -18.12 -12.86 -18.79
N THR A 121 -17.38 -12.87 -19.90
CA THR A 121 -18.01 -12.99 -21.21
C THR A 121 -18.36 -14.45 -21.35
N GLU A 122 -19.57 -14.79 -20.92
CA GLU A 122 -20.23 -16.04 -21.26
C GLU A 122 -20.13 -16.23 -22.78
N ASN A 123 -19.37 -17.25 -23.18
CA ASN A 123 -19.44 -17.82 -24.52
C ASN A 123 -20.84 -18.43 -24.65
N PHE A 124 -21.81 -17.67 -25.17
CA PHE A 124 -22.97 -18.27 -25.81
C PHE A 124 -22.50 -18.86 -27.14
N GLU A 125 -22.18 -20.15 -27.15
CA GLU A 125 -22.13 -20.90 -28.40
C GLU A 125 -23.57 -21.05 -28.92
N PRO A 126 -23.86 -20.69 -30.18
CA PRO A 126 -25.14 -21.00 -30.80
C PRO A 126 -25.20 -22.51 -31.12
N ILE A 127 -26.39 -23.07 -30.91
CA ILE A 127 -26.76 -24.49 -31.15
C ILE A 127 -26.65 -24.83 -32.64
#